data_AF-A0A947J8G0-F1
#
_entry.id   AF-A0A947J8G0-F1
#
_cell.length_a   1.000
_cell.length_b   1.000
_cell.length_c   1.000
_cell.angle_alpha   90.00
_cell.angle_beta   90.00
_cell.angle_gamma   90.00
#
_symmetry.space_group_name_H-M   'P 1'
#
loop_
_entity.id
_entity.type
_entity.pdbx_description
1 polymer ?
#
loop_
_entity_poly.entity_id
_entity_poly.type
_entity_poly.pdbx_seq_one_letter_code
_entity_poly.pdbx_strand_id
1 'polypeptide(L)'
;MIFGLQHKRTLIGLAIGLLVFASGSSADWKSGREALDQRHVQGIFRMYYTLQGEHALITGSNERQKNQDGAAALVAQIGQKLQNADYFYSQTLGLTHPMQSLRYAPLNLRYVDVHMLRMEDKKGSTGDEVITYKYRRFKDWAPAMTISISSDWRPPGLTPEHEVFHTYQYSYTHFKNAWYLEGMARAMEPAFNDRTYQTETLPTKPAELDKLLTRTYSASRFWSRMMALCDPECVASWDGKYFKSTGQMCGGSFVKAVLEEFQAADPLAAKSRGIAPNDWPESEQWSSGNNTWMLGSVGRAMDRQCPVVSNSELGRFRALLTTATGK
;
A
#
# COMPACT_ATOMS: atom_id res chain seq x y z
N MET A 1 19.01 57.23 -43.45
CA MET A 1 18.05 57.24 -44.58
C MET A 1 17.30 55.92 -44.58
N ILE A 2 15.97 56.00 -44.49
CA ILE A 2 14.96 55.12 -45.12
C ILE A 2 15.06 53.62 -44.71
N PHE A 3 14.40 53.14 -43.66
CA PHE A 3 12.97 52.74 -43.53
C PHE A 3 12.37 51.97 -44.73
N GLY A 4 11.90 50.74 -44.47
CA GLY A 4 10.78 50.16 -45.21
C GLY A 4 10.88 48.68 -45.56
N LEU A 5 10.55 47.79 -44.61
CA LEU A 5 10.01 46.47 -44.95
C LEU A 5 8.50 46.50 -44.77
N GLN A 6 7.78 46.39 -45.90
CA GLN A 6 6.34 46.18 -45.93
C GLN A 6 6.00 44.68 -45.86
N HIS A 7 5.10 44.39 -44.92
CA HIS A 7 4.03 43.38 -44.90
C HIS A 7 4.14 42.10 -45.73
N LYS A 8 3.92 40.97 -45.04
CA LYS A 8 2.68 40.17 -45.22
C LYS A 8 2.42 39.26 -44.02
N ARG A 9 1.29 39.51 -43.35
CA ARG A 9 0.66 38.58 -42.41
C ARG A 9 0.13 37.38 -43.20
N THR A 10 0.54 36.18 -42.83
CA THR A 10 -0.17 34.95 -43.20
C THR A 10 -0.37 34.16 -41.92
N LEU A 11 -1.63 34.08 -41.49
CA LEU A 11 -2.09 33.14 -40.48
C LEU A 11 -1.85 31.72 -41.03
N ILE A 12 -0.97 30.96 -40.39
CA ILE A 12 -0.94 29.52 -40.52
C ILE A 12 -1.54 28.98 -39.23
N GLY A 13 -2.80 28.55 -39.33
CA GLY A 13 -3.46 27.80 -38.28
C GLY A 13 -2.68 26.50 -38.04
N LEU A 14 -2.14 26.34 -36.84
CA LEU A 14 -1.57 25.08 -36.41
C LEU A 14 -2.75 24.15 -36.08
N ALA A 15 -3.17 23.35 -37.05
CA ALA A 15 -4.02 22.20 -36.81
C ALA A 15 -3.20 21.20 -35.97
N ILE A 16 -3.37 21.24 -34.66
CA ILE A 16 -2.89 20.19 -33.76
C ILE A 16 -3.77 18.98 -34.05
N GLY A 17 -3.28 18.09 -34.91
CA GLY A 17 -3.87 16.78 -35.10
C GLY A 17 -3.89 16.05 -33.77
N LEU A 18 -5.10 15.79 -33.26
CA LEU A 18 -5.32 14.76 -32.26
C LEU A 18 -4.80 13.44 -32.84
N LEU A 19 -3.61 13.04 -32.41
CA LEU A 19 -3.23 11.63 -32.43
C LEU A 19 -4.08 10.94 -31.37
N VAL A 20 -5.25 10.48 -31.83
CA VAL A 20 -5.98 9.39 -31.19
C VAL A 20 -5.04 8.20 -31.23
N PHE A 21 -4.32 7.95 -30.14
CA PHE A 21 -3.70 6.65 -29.94
C PHE A 21 -4.82 5.64 -29.75
N ALA A 22 -5.16 5.00 -30.87
CA ALA A 22 -5.94 3.79 -30.89
C ALA A 22 -5.24 2.76 -29.98
N SER A 23 -6.03 2.24 -29.05
CA SER A 23 -5.79 1.08 -28.21
C SER A 23 -4.96 -0.01 -28.90
N GLY A 24 -3.74 -0.23 -28.40
CA GLY A 24 -2.84 -1.31 -28.82
C GLY A 24 -2.26 -2.01 -27.60
N SER A 25 -2.59 -3.29 -27.46
CA SER A 25 -2.16 -4.28 -26.46
C SER A 25 -2.49 -4.00 -24.98
N SER A 26 -3.73 -4.28 -24.58
CA SER A 26 -3.88 -4.99 -23.30
C SER A 26 -3.30 -6.38 -23.51
N ALA A 27 -1.99 -6.57 -23.29
CA ALA A 27 -1.49 -7.90 -23.00
C ALA A 27 -2.45 -8.49 -21.96
N ASP A 28 -2.93 -9.72 -22.19
CA ASP A 28 -3.83 -10.38 -21.25
C ASP A 28 -3.05 -10.61 -19.95
N TRP A 29 -3.05 -9.61 -19.08
CA TRP A 29 -2.26 -9.58 -17.85
C TRP A 29 -2.70 -10.69 -16.88
N LYS A 30 -3.88 -11.28 -17.11
CA LYS A 30 -4.36 -12.47 -16.41
C LYS A 30 -3.75 -13.74 -16.98
N SER A 31 -3.49 -13.82 -18.28
CA SER A 31 -2.99 -15.04 -18.93
C SER A 31 -1.74 -15.62 -18.26
N GLY A 32 -0.77 -14.79 -17.86
CA GLY A 32 0.44 -15.22 -17.16
C GLY A 32 0.15 -15.81 -15.78
N ARG A 33 -0.81 -15.22 -15.04
CA ARG A 33 -1.27 -15.71 -13.74
C ARG A 33 -2.07 -17.01 -13.86
N GLU A 34 -2.95 -17.09 -14.86
CA GLU A 34 -3.81 -18.25 -15.11
C GLU A 34 -3.04 -19.45 -15.68
N ALA A 35 -1.82 -19.22 -16.21
CA ALA A 35 -0.90 -20.25 -16.67
C ALA A 35 -0.09 -20.92 -15.56
N LEU A 36 -0.05 -20.36 -14.34
CA LEU A 36 0.66 -20.96 -13.21
C LEU A 36 0.07 -22.34 -12.87
N ASP A 37 0.94 -23.34 -12.72
CA ASP A 37 0.58 -24.76 -12.76
C ASP A 37 0.83 -25.51 -11.45
N GLN A 38 1.34 -24.82 -10.43
CA GLN A 38 1.51 -25.32 -9.07
C GLN A 38 0.68 -24.48 -8.10
N ARG A 39 0.22 -25.11 -7.02
CA ARG A 39 -0.55 -24.43 -5.96
C ARG A 39 -0.17 -24.91 -4.58
N HIS A 40 -0.04 -23.97 -3.66
CA HIS A 40 0.00 -24.21 -2.22
C HIS A 40 -1.10 -23.38 -1.54
N VAL A 41 -1.69 -23.88 -0.46
CA VAL A 41 -2.77 -23.18 0.25
C VAL A 41 -2.40 -23.10 1.73
N GLN A 42 -2.44 -21.90 2.29
CA GLN A 42 -2.20 -21.62 3.71
C GLN A 42 -3.30 -20.68 4.21
N GLY A 43 -4.22 -21.20 5.02
CA GLY A 43 -5.38 -20.41 5.47
C GLY A 43 -6.20 -19.86 4.30
N ILE A 44 -6.37 -18.53 4.24
CA ILE A 44 -7.08 -17.84 3.15
C ILE A 44 -6.23 -17.62 1.90
N PHE A 45 -4.92 -17.85 1.97
CA PHE A 45 -3.99 -17.57 0.88
C PHE A 45 -3.86 -18.76 -0.05
N ARG A 46 -4.22 -18.57 -1.32
CA ARG A 46 -3.98 -19.53 -2.41
C ARG A 46 -2.78 -19.06 -3.22
N MET A 47 -1.65 -19.73 -3.06
CA MET A 47 -0.38 -19.38 -3.69
C MET A 47 -0.19 -20.17 -4.99
N TYR A 48 -0.10 -19.47 -6.11
CA TYR A 48 0.07 -20.01 -7.45
C TYR A 48 1.48 -19.72 -7.95
N TYR A 49 2.17 -20.74 -8.46
CA TYR A 49 3.55 -20.62 -8.94
C TYR A 49 3.84 -21.61 -10.06
N THR A 50 5.02 -21.53 -10.64
CA THR A 50 5.51 -22.51 -11.63
C THR A 50 7.00 -22.78 -11.44
N LEU A 51 7.46 -23.90 -12.00
CA LEU A 51 8.87 -24.30 -12.00
C LEU A 51 9.52 -24.15 -13.39
N GLN A 52 8.78 -23.63 -14.38
CA GLN A 52 9.22 -23.52 -15.77
C GLN A 52 8.79 -22.20 -16.39
N GLY A 53 9.48 -21.79 -17.45
CA GLY A 53 9.19 -20.57 -18.18
C GLY A 53 9.57 -19.29 -17.41
N GLU A 54 9.01 -18.17 -17.84
CA GLU A 54 9.37 -16.83 -17.37
C GLU A 54 9.16 -16.65 -15.86
N HIS A 55 8.07 -17.20 -15.31
CA HIS A 55 7.69 -17.03 -13.89
C HIS A 55 8.22 -18.13 -12.98
N ALA A 56 9.20 -18.93 -13.44
CA ALA A 56 9.76 -20.03 -12.67
C ALA A 56 10.37 -19.55 -11.34
N LEU A 57 10.08 -20.26 -10.25
CA LEU A 57 10.78 -20.07 -8.99
C LEU A 57 12.23 -20.57 -9.10
N ILE A 58 13.20 -19.70 -8.82
CA ILE A 58 14.63 -20.03 -8.93
C ILE A 58 15.16 -20.58 -7.59
N THR A 59 15.24 -21.89 -7.44
CA THR A 59 15.70 -22.50 -6.17
C THR A 59 17.20 -22.76 -6.11
N GLY A 60 17.94 -22.46 -7.19
CA GLY A 60 19.39 -22.65 -7.28
C GLY A 60 19.84 -24.10 -7.57
N SER A 61 18.91 -25.04 -7.79
CA SER A 61 19.22 -26.43 -8.16
C SER A 61 18.75 -26.76 -9.58
N ASN A 62 19.61 -27.42 -10.36
CA ASN A 62 19.27 -27.96 -11.68
C ASN A 62 18.67 -29.38 -11.60
N GLU A 63 18.72 -30.02 -10.43
CA GLU A 63 18.09 -31.33 -10.22
C GLU A 63 16.59 -31.16 -9.99
N ARG A 64 15.76 -31.80 -10.82
CA ARG A 64 14.30 -31.63 -10.81
C ARG A 64 13.67 -31.80 -9.43
N GLN A 65 14.04 -32.88 -8.72
CA GLN A 65 13.47 -33.17 -7.40
C GLN A 65 13.88 -32.11 -6.37
N LYS A 66 15.17 -31.76 -6.29
CA LYS A 66 15.66 -30.71 -5.38
C LYS A 66 15.05 -29.35 -5.70
N ASN A 67 14.83 -29.04 -6.99
CA ASN A 67 14.16 -27.81 -7.40
C ASN A 67 12.69 -27.80 -6.92
N GLN A 68 11.98 -28.91 -7.09
CA GLN A 68 10.61 -29.03 -6.61
C GLN A 68 10.51 -28.89 -5.08
N ASP A 69 11.38 -29.58 -4.33
CA ASP A 69 11.41 -29.54 -2.87
C ASP A 69 11.78 -28.15 -2.35
N GLY A 70 12.78 -27.50 -2.97
CA GLY A 70 13.17 -26.13 -2.65
C GLY A 70 12.07 -25.11 -2.93
N ALA A 71 11.32 -25.27 -4.02
CA ALA A 71 10.22 -24.38 -4.38
C ALA A 71 9.05 -24.54 -3.41
N ALA A 72 8.71 -25.79 -3.05
CA ALA A 72 7.69 -26.07 -2.05
C ALA A 72 8.06 -25.47 -0.68
N ALA A 73 9.33 -25.60 -0.25
CA ALA A 73 9.82 -24.99 0.98
C ALA A 73 9.75 -23.46 0.96
N LEU A 74 10.15 -22.82 -0.16
CA LEU A 74 10.07 -21.37 -0.32
C LEU A 74 8.62 -20.87 -0.26
N VAL A 75 7.71 -21.53 -0.98
CA VAL A 75 6.29 -21.15 -1.00
C VAL A 75 5.63 -21.38 0.36
N ALA A 76 5.98 -22.45 1.08
CA ALA A 76 5.54 -22.65 2.46
C ALA A 76 6.02 -21.54 3.41
N GLN A 77 7.26 -21.07 3.23
CA GLN A 77 7.79 -19.94 4.00
C GLN A 77 7.06 -18.62 3.69
N ILE A 78 6.76 -18.36 2.41
CA ILE A 78 5.91 -17.22 2.01
C ILE A 78 4.53 -17.35 2.67
N GLY A 79 3.91 -18.52 2.60
CA GLY A 79 2.61 -18.80 3.23
C GLY A 79 2.60 -18.48 4.73
N GLN A 80 3.65 -18.90 5.46
CA GLN A 80 3.79 -18.60 6.88
C GLN A 80 3.91 -17.08 7.13
N LYS A 81 4.68 -16.35 6.31
CA LYS A 81 4.80 -14.89 6.44
C LYS A 81 3.48 -14.18 6.20
N LEU A 82 2.74 -14.56 5.15
CA LEU A 82 1.43 -14.02 4.84
C LEU A 82 0.44 -14.24 5.98
N GLN A 83 0.36 -15.46 6.50
CA GLN A 83 -0.53 -15.80 7.61
C GLN A 83 -0.14 -15.08 8.91
N ASN A 84 1.16 -14.95 9.20
CA ASN A 84 1.63 -14.21 10.37
C ASN A 84 1.30 -12.72 10.26
N ALA A 85 1.41 -12.14 9.07
CA ALA A 85 1.04 -10.75 8.83
C ALA A 85 -0.46 -10.53 9.00
N ASP A 86 -1.29 -11.38 8.40
CA ASP A 86 -2.75 -11.35 8.53
C ASP A 86 -3.20 -11.48 9.99
N TYR A 87 -2.60 -12.42 10.73
CA TYR A 87 -2.84 -12.57 12.16
C TYR A 87 -2.41 -11.31 12.94
N PHE A 88 -1.23 -10.77 12.66
CA PHE A 88 -0.75 -9.57 13.34
C PHE A 88 -1.67 -8.36 13.09
N TYR A 89 -2.03 -8.10 11.84
CA TYR A 89 -2.89 -6.95 11.52
C TYR A 89 -4.31 -7.12 12.07
N SER A 90 -4.91 -8.31 11.95
CA SER A 90 -6.28 -8.52 12.45
C SER A 90 -6.35 -8.71 13.97
N GLN A 91 -5.52 -9.58 14.55
CA GLN A 91 -5.64 -10.00 15.95
C GLN A 91 -4.80 -9.15 16.89
N THR A 92 -3.58 -8.77 16.49
CA THR A 92 -2.68 -7.97 17.35
C THR A 92 -3.00 -6.49 17.28
N LEU A 93 -3.16 -5.92 16.07
CA LEU A 93 -3.52 -4.51 15.90
C LEU A 93 -5.03 -4.27 15.96
N GLY A 94 -5.85 -5.32 15.90
CA GLY A 94 -7.31 -5.20 15.96
C GLY A 94 -7.89 -4.51 14.72
N LEU A 95 -7.22 -4.57 13.57
CA LEU A 95 -7.77 -4.07 12.31
C LEU A 95 -8.91 -4.97 11.85
N THR A 96 -9.95 -4.37 11.27
CA THR A 96 -11.02 -5.10 10.60
C THR A 96 -10.42 -5.91 9.45
N HIS A 97 -10.59 -7.23 9.52
CA HIS A 97 -10.10 -8.12 8.49
C HIS A 97 -10.69 -7.74 7.11
N PRO A 98 -9.92 -7.75 6.00
CA PRO A 98 -10.39 -7.26 4.71
C PRO A 98 -11.71 -7.89 4.26
N MET A 99 -11.88 -9.20 4.46
CA MET A 99 -13.11 -9.92 4.09
C MET A 99 -14.36 -9.51 4.91
N GLN A 100 -14.17 -8.80 6.02
CA GLN A 100 -15.23 -8.29 6.89
C GLN A 100 -15.41 -6.77 6.75
N SER A 101 -14.62 -6.11 5.90
CA SER A 101 -14.70 -4.67 5.71
C SER A 101 -15.95 -4.27 4.94
N LEU A 102 -16.36 -3.00 5.07
CA LEU A 102 -17.51 -2.46 4.33
C LEU A 102 -17.34 -2.61 2.81
N ARG A 103 -16.11 -2.54 2.31
CA ARG A 103 -15.80 -2.63 0.87
C ARG A 103 -15.97 -4.04 0.33
N TYR A 104 -15.51 -5.05 1.06
CA TYR A 104 -15.40 -6.42 0.51
C TYR A 104 -16.38 -7.43 1.12
N ALA A 105 -16.93 -7.19 2.31
CA ALA A 105 -17.91 -8.10 2.93
C ALA A 105 -19.14 -8.39 2.03
N PRO A 106 -19.72 -7.40 1.32
CA PRO A 106 -20.85 -7.66 0.41
C PRO A 106 -20.52 -8.62 -0.75
N LEU A 107 -19.24 -8.80 -1.06
CA LEU A 107 -18.76 -9.66 -2.15
C LEU A 107 -18.52 -11.11 -1.71
N ASN A 108 -18.71 -11.42 -0.41
CA ASN A 108 -18.54 -12.77 0.16
C ASN A 108 -17.19 -13.43 -0.19
N LEU A 109 -16.12 -12.61 -0.17
CA LEU A 109 -14.77 -13.07 -0.47
C LEU A 109 -14.26 -14.05 0.58
N ARG A 110 -13.53 -15.07 0.12
CA ARG A 110 -12.96 -16.12 0.99
C ARG A 110 -11.46 -16.28 0.84
N TYR A 111 -10.89 -15.74 -0.22
CA TYR A 111 -9.52 -16.05 -0.62
C TYR A 111 -8.75 -14.80 -1.00
N VAL A 112 -7.45 -14.86 -0.76
CA VAL A 112 -6.45 -14.00 -1.37
C VAL A 112 -5.61 -14.88 -2.29
N ASP A 113 -5.61 -14.57 -3.58
CA ASP A 113 -4.78 -15.23 -4.57
C ASP A 113 -3.42 -14.55 -4.61
N VAL A 114 -2.38 -15.34 -4.39
CA VAL A 114 -0.99 -14.88 -4.37
C VAL A 114 -0.29 -15.48 -5.59
N HIS A 115 0.21 -14.64 -6.48
CA HIS A 115 0.91 -15.08 -7.68
C HIS A 115 2.41 -14.82 -7.57
N MET A 116 3.19 -15.87 -7.79
CA MET A 116 4.65 -15.79 -7.86
C MET A 116 5.03 -15.54 -9.31
N LEU A 117 5.48 -14.32 -9.62
CA LEU A 117 5.68 -13.84 -10.99
C LEU A 117 7.07 -13.23 -11.16
N ARG A 118 7.60 -13.28 -12.37
CA ARG A 118 8.75 -12.43 -12.72
C ARG A 118 8.31 -10.97 -12.65
N MET A 119 9.10 -10.14 -11.99
CA MET A 119 8.83 -8.72 -11.80
C MET A 119 10.14 -7.95 -11.99
N GLU A 120 10.15 -6.99 -12.91
CA GLU A 120 11.38 -6.26 -13.27
C GLU A 120 11.66 -5.13 -12.27
N ASP A 121 10.68 -4.28 -12.00
CA ASP A 121 10.88 -3.03 -11.24
C ASP A 121 10.40 -3.06 -9.79
N LYS A 122 9.74 -4.15 -9.37
CA LYS A 122 9.17 -4.27 -8.02
C LYS A 122 9.28 -5.68 -7.47
N LYS A 123 9.22 -5.81 -6.14
CA LYS A 123 9.32 -7.10 -5.44
C LYS A 123 7.96 -7.70 -5.09
N GLY A 124 6.92 -6.88 -5.02
CA GLY A 124 5.54 -7.30 -4.82
C GLY A 124 4.56 -6.26 -5.35
N SER A 125 3.28 -6.61 -5.35
CA SER A 125 2.19 -5.65 -5.50
C SER A 125 0.85 -6.26 -5.10
N THR A 126 -0.01 -5.45 -4.51
CA THR A 126 -1.38 -5.83 -4.13
C THR A 126 -2.39 -5.07 -4.98
N GLY A 127 -3.39 -5.79 -5.50
CA GLY A 127 -4.52 -5.19 -6.20
C GLY A 127 -5.69 -4.94 -5.24
N ASP A 128 -6.42 -3.86 -5.46
CA ASP A 128 -7.63 -3.50 -4.72
C ASP A 128 -8.93 -3.96 -5.40
N GLU A 129 -8.82 -4.51 -6.61
CA GLU A 129 -9.95 -5.15 -7.29
C GLU A 129 -10.10 -6.63 -6.91
N VAL A 130 -11.35 -7.06 -6.88
CA VAL A 130 -11.70 -8.48 -6.75
C VAL A 130 -11.70 -9.12 -8.12
N ILE A 131 -10.90 -10.17 -8.27
CA ILE A 131 -10.71 -10.86 -9.55
C ILE A 131 -11.05 -12.34 -9.38
N THR A 132 -11.74 -12.89 -10.38
CA THR A 132 -11.85 -14.35 -10.55
C THR A 132 -10.89 -14.78 -11.65
N TYR A 133 -9.85 -15.51 -11.27
CA TYR A 133 -8.89 -16.10 -12.21
C TYR A 133 -9.37 -17.48 -12.66
N LYS A 134 -9.31 -17.72 -13.96
CA LYS A 134 -9.65 -19.01 -14.59
C LYS A 134 -8.39 -19.83 -14.83
N TYR A 135 -7.77 -20.31 -13.75
CA TYR A 135 -6.55 -21.10 -13.84
C TYR A 135 -6.72 -22.32 -14.74
N ARG A 136 -5.74 -22.59 -15.59
CA ARG A 136 -5.80 -23.71 -16.56
C ARG A 136 -5.84 -25.08 -15.89
N ARG A 137 -5.15 -25.23 -14.75
CA ARG A 137 -5.01 -26.52 -14.04
C ARG A 137 -6.01 -26.72 -12.89
N PHE A 138 -6.48 -25.63 -12.29
CA PHE A 138 -7.34 -25.66 -11.09
C PHE A 138 -8.75 -25.23 -11.48
N LYS A 139 -9.80 -25.94 -11.04
CA LYS A 139 -11.20 -25.69 -11.46
C LYS A 139 -12.06 -25.01 -10.39
N ASP A 140 -11.52 -24.80 -9.20
CA ASP A 140 -12.15 -24.16 -8.04
C ASP A 140 -11.96 -22.63 -8.07
N TRP A 141 -12.38 -22.02 -9.19
CA TRP A 141 -12.32 -20.57 -9.37
C TRP A 141 -13.28 -19.88 -8.40
N ALA A 142 -12.76 -18.87 -7.71
CA ALA A 142 -13.54 -18.06 -6.79
C ALA A 142 -13.01 -16.62 -6.83
N PRO A 143 -13.89 -15.62 -6.65
CA PRO A 143 -13.47 -14.23 -6.47
C PRO A 143 -12.46 -14.11 -5.33
N ALA A 144 -11.36 -13.41 -5.58
CA ALA A 144 -10.28 -13.23 -4.62
C ALA A 144 -9.67 -11.83 -4.73
N MET A 145 -9.13 -11.34 -3.61
CA MET A 145 -8.13 -10.27 -3.63
C MET A 145 -6.83 -10.80 -4.24
N THR A 146 -6.01 -9.92 -4.80
CA THR A 146 -4.76 -10.31 -5.49
C THR A 146 -3.54 -9.75 -4.78
N ILE A 147 -2.58 -10.62 -4.48
CA ILE A 147 -1.20 -10.26 -4.16
C ILE A 147 -0.28 -10.86 -5.23
N SER A 148 0.75 -10.13 -5.62
CA SER A 148 1.84 -10.63 -6.47
C SER A 148 3.14 -10.53 -5.69
N ILE A 149 3.96 -11.57 -5.75
CA ILE A 149 5.29 -11.61 -5.15
C ILE A 149 6.27 -11.99 -6.26
N SER A 150 7.42 -11.34 -6.29
CA SER A 150 8.47 -11.66 -7.25
C SER A 150 8.91 -13.11 -7.09
N SER A 151 9.04 -13.85 -8.20
CA SER A 151 9.62 -15.20 -8.24
C SER A 151 11.08 -15.24 -7.76
N ASP A 152 11.72 -14.07 -7.72
CA ASP A 152 13.08 -13.86 -7.19
C ASP A 152 13.09 -13.49 -5.70
N TRP A 153 11.92 -13.41 -5.03
CA TRP A 153 11.85 -13.10 -3.61
C TRP A 153 12.54 -14.18 -2.77
N ARG A 154 13.38 -13.78 -1.82
CA ARG A 154 14.03 -14.68 -0.88
C ARG A 154 13.94 -14.11 0.54
N PRO A 155 13.93 -14.96 1.58
CA PRO A 155 14.15 -14.49 2.94
C PRO A 155 15.51 -13.76 3.04
N PRO A 156 15.64 -12.74 3.92
CA PRO A 156 14.67 -12.30 4.92
C PRO A 156 13.69 -11.20 4.43
N GLY A 157 13.49 -11.03 3.11
CA GLY A 157 12.68 -9.93 2.58
C GLY A 157 11.26 -9.85 3.15
N LEU A 158 10.77 -8.63 3.40
CA LEU A 158 9.49 -8.36 4.08
C LEU A 158 8.32 -8.04 3.12
N THR A 159 8.51 -8.30 1.83
CA THR A 159 7.48 -8.08 0.81
C THR A 159 6.15 -8.77 1.15
N PRO A 160 6.09 -10.06 1.56
CA PRO A 160 4.82 -10.69 1.90
C PRO A 160 4.03 -9.92 2.96
N GLU A 161 4.70 -9.47 4.03
CA GLU A 161 4.08 -8.72 5.11
C GLU A 161 3.62 -7.33 4.65
N HIS A 162 4.45 -6.64 3.86
CA HIS A 162 4.13 -5.35 3.26
C HIS A 162 2.87 -5.42 2.38
N GLU A 163 2.80 -6.41 1.49
CA GLU A 163 1.67 -6.58 0.58
C GLU A 163 0.38 -6.98 1.31
N VAL A 164 0.47 -7.79 2.37
CA VAL A 164 -0.71 -8.06 3.21
C VAL A 164 -1.24 -6.77 3.82
N PHE A 165 -0.39 -5.85 4.29
CA PHE A 165 -0.87 -4.58 4.83
C PHE A 165 -1.65 -3.74 3.82
N HIS A 166 -1.24 -3.74 2.54
CA HIS A 166 -2.01 -3.08 1.49
C HIS A 166 -3.43 -3.63 1.36
N THR A 167 -3.65 -4.94 1.54
CA THR A 167 -5.02 -5.49 1.54
C THR A 167 -5.88 -4.89 2.64
N TYR A 168 -5.31 -4.60 3.81
CA TYR A 168 -5.98 -3.88 4.88
C TYR A 168 -6.22 -2.42 4.48
N GLN A 169 -5.20 -1.70 4.01
CA GLN A 169 -5.35 -0.29 3.61
C GLN A 169 -6.47 -0.11 2.58
N TYR A 170 -6.51 -0.93 1.52
CA TYR A 170 -7.56 -0.89 0.51
C TYR A 170 -8.94 -1.28 1.04
N SER A 171 -9.01 -2.05 2.12
CA SER A 171 -10.28 -2.43 2.74
C SER A 171 -10.92 -1.30 3.56
N TYR A 172 -10.11 -0.32 3.99
CA TYR A 172 -10.56 0.85 4.75
C TYR A 172 -10.88 2.04 3.85
N THR A 173 -10.11 2.29 2.79
CA THR A 173 -10.29 3.49 1.95
C THR A 173 -9.78 3.26 0.51
N HIS A 174 -10.28 4.10 -0.41
CA HIS A 174 -9.80 4.28 -1.78
C HIS A 174 -8.63 5.26 -1.86
N PHE A 175 -8.22 5.93 -0.78
CA PHE A 175 -7.03 6.79 -0.82
C PHE A 175 -5.77 5.96 -1.06
N LYS A 176 -5.01 6.31 -2.11
CA LYS A 176 -3.76 5.65 -2.51
C LYS A 176 -2.53 6.57 -2.45
N ASN A 177 -2.66 7.78 -1.88
CA ASN A 177 -1.56 8.74 -1.77
C ASN A 177 -0.30 8.08 -1.16
N ALA A 178 0.82 8.13 -1.89
CA ALA A 178 1.97 7.27 -1.62
C ALA A 178 2.63 7.48 -0.24
N TRP A 179 2.57 8.70 0.30
CA TRP A 179 3.11 9.00 1.64
C TRP A 179 2.37 8.21 2.73
N TYR A 180 1.10 7.90 2.49
CA TYR A 180 0.30 7.00 3.31
C TYR A 180 0.47 5.54 2.88
N LEU A 181 0.19 5.22 1.61
CA LEU A 181 0.07 3.84 1.16
C LEU A 181 1.38 3.08 1.37
N GLU A 182 2.43 3.51 0.67
CA GLU A 182 3.78 2.93 0.75
C GLU A 182 4.49 3.33 2.06
N GLY A 183 4.29 4.58 2.49
CA GLY A 183 4.96 5.12 3.67
C GLY A 183 4.55 4.40 4.95
N MET A 184 3.25 4.20 5.17
CA MET A 184 2.76 3.49 6.35
C MET A 184 3.08 2.01 6.25
N ALA A 185 2.89 1.36 5.09
CA ALA A 185 3.25 -0.05 4.90
C ALA A 185 4.72 -0.31 5.25
N ARG A 186 5.63 0.54 4.78
CA ARG A 186 7.06 0.48 5.13
C ARG A 186 7.33 0.75 6.61
N ALA A 187 6.50 1.55 7.28
CA ALA A 187 6.61 1.78 8.73
C ALA A 187 6.13 0.58 9.57
N MET A 188 5.28 -0.29 9.01
CA MET A 188 4.82 -1.52 9.69
C MET A 188 5.87 -2.64 9.65
N GLU A 189 6.72 -2.65 8.62
CA GLU A 189 7.69 -3.72 8.39
C GLU A 189 8.57 -4.08 9.60
N PRO A 190 9.05 -3.13 10.42
CA PRO A 190 9.91 -3.50 11.55
C PRO A 190 9.23 -4.38 12.61
N ALA A 191 7.89 -4.47 12.62
CA ALA A 191 7.18 -5.41 13.48
C ALA A 191 7.53 -6.89 13.21
N PHE A 192 8.05 -7.19 12.02
CA PHE A 192 8.38 -8.53 11.56
C PHE A 192 9.90 -8.82 11.50
N ASN A 193 10.73 -7.92 12.02
CA ASN A 193 12.20 -8.09 12.06
C ASN A 193 12.79 -7.78 13.45
N ASP A 194 13.82 -6.92 13.52
CA ASP A 194 14.52 -6.50 14.73
C ASP A 194 13.76 -5.45 15.56
N ARG A 195 12.62 -4.95 15.07
CA ARG A 195 11.76 -3.95 15.75
C ARG A 195 12.45 -2.62 15.96
N THR A 196 13.40 -2.30 15.07
CA THR A 196 14.07 -1.01 15.01
C THR A 196 13.41 -0.12 13.97
N TYR A 197 12.86 1.00 14.41
CA TYR A 197 12.11 1.92 13.57
C TYR A 197 12.94 3.18 13.35
N GLN A 198 13.10 3.60 12.10
CA GLN A 198 13.70 4.89 11.79
C GLN A 198 12.64 6.00 11.89
N THR A 199 13.00 7.13 12.47
CA THR A 199 12.14 8.29 12.68
C THR A 199 12.76 9.57 12.14
N GLU A 200 11.92 10.59 12.02
CA GLU A 200 12.31 11.98 11.79
C GLU A 200 11.37 12.87 12.60
N THR A 201 11.76 14.11 12.87
CA THR A 201 10.87 15.06 13.56
C THR A 201 9.63 15.37 12.71
N LEU A 202 8.47 15.54 13.36
CA LEU A 202 7.24 15.91 12.68
C LEU A 202 7.38 17.28 11.99
N PRO A 203 6.70 17.49 10.85
CA PRO A 203 6.67 18.80 10.19
C PRO A 203 6.23 19.92 11.14
N THR A 204 6.95 21.03 11.11
CA THR A 204 6.65 22.22 11.92
C THR A 204 6.16 23.40 11.08
N LYS A 205 6.27 23.30 9.75
CA LYS A 205 5.92 24.36 8.79
C LYS A 205 5.23 23.78 7.56
N PRO A 206 4.40 24.56 6.84
CA PRO A 206 3.71 24.09 5.63
C PRO A 206 4.65 23.48 4.59
N ALA A 207 5.80 24.11 4.31
CA ALA A 207 6.76 23.60 3.33
C ALA A 207 7.38 22.23 3.72
N GLU A 208 7.45 21.91 5.02
CA GLU A 208 7.91 20.58 5.48
C GLU A 208 6.80 19.54 5.32
N LEU A 209 5.54 19.95 5.54
CA LEU A 209 4.37 19.12 5.32
C LEU A 209 4.20 18.80 3.82
N ASP A 210 4.33 19.79 2.94
CA ASP A 210 4.27 19.58 1.49
C ASP A 210 5.33 18.57 1.03
N LYS A 211 6.56 18.70 1.56
CA LYS A 211 7.64 17.74 1.31
C LYS A 211 7.35 16.33 1.83
N LEU A 212 6.55 16.18 2.88
CA LEU A 212 6.11 14.85 3.36
C LEU A 212 5.10 14.25 2.38
N LEU A 213 4.13 15.04 1.92
CA LEU A 213 3.04 14.58 1.06
C LEU A 213 3.48 14.10 -0.32
N THR A 214 4.67 14.47 -0.78
CA THR A 214 5.26 14.00 -2.05
C THR A 214 6.11 12.73 -1.91
N ARG A 215 6.29 12.20 -0.69
CA ARG A 215 7.15 11.03 -0.44
C ARG A 215 6.42 9.72 -0.72
N THR A 216 7.22 8.67 -0.92
CA THR A 216 6.78 7.27 -0.94
C THR A 216 7.30 6.56 0.31
N TYR A 217 8.21 5.59 0.19
CA TYR A 217 8.80 4.82 1.31
C TYR A 217 9.48 5.67 2.39
N SER A 218 10.02 6.83 2.04
CA SER A 218 10.69 7.72 3.01
C SER A 218 9.71 8.38 3.99
N ALA A 219 8.40 8.38 3.70
CA ALA A 219 7.37 8.79 4.66
C ALA A 219 7.21 7.82 5.84
N SER A 220 7.81 6.63 5.78
CA SER A 220 7.81 5.68 6.90
C SER A 220 8.40 6.25 8.19
N ARG A 221 9.33 7.21 8.08
CA ARG A 221 9.94 7.90 9.21
C ARG A 221 8.95 8.80 9.95
N PHE A 222 8.08 9.48 9.21
CA PHE A 222 6.99 10.26 9.77
C PHE A 222 6.00 9.35 10.53
N TRP A 223 5.56 8.25 9.90
CA TRP A 223 4.64 7.32 10.56
C TRP A 223 5.26 6.69 11.80
N SER A 224 6.52 6.28 11.72
CA SER A 224 7.26 5.74 12.87
C SER A 224 7.37 6.75 14.02
N ARG A 225 7.64 8.04 13.71
CA ARG A 225 7.64 9.10 14.71
C ARG A 225 6.27 9.25 15.36
N MET A 226 5.20 9.29 14.58
CA MET A 226 3.83 9.37 15.10
C MET A 226 3.53 8.19 16.03
N MET A 227 3.85 6.97 15.61
CA MET A 227 3.63 5.75 16.39
C MET A 227 4.35 5.79 17.74
N ALA A 228 5.61 6.21 17.78
CA ALA A 228 6.36 6.36 19.02
C ALA A 228 5.83 7.49 19.93
N LEU A 229 5.42 8.62 19.36
CA LEU A 229 4.91 9.76 20.13
C LEU A 229 3.50 9.50 20.69
N CYS A 230 2.69 8.70 20.00
CA CYS A 230 1.33 8.34 20.42
C CYS A 230 1.30 7.17 21.40
N ASP A 231 2.38 6.40 21.48
CA ASP A 231 2.52 5.25 22.39
C ASP A 231 3.93 5.23 23.03
N PRO A 232 4.24 6.24 23.86
CA PRO A 232 5.58 6.43 24.40
C PRO A 232 6.00 5.31 25.36
N GLU A 233 5.05 4.64 26.02
CA GLU A 233 5.32 3.54 26.97
C GLU A 233 5.83 2.28 26.26
N CYS A 234 5.48 2.10 24.98
CA CYS A 234 5.98 1.00 24.18
C CYS A 234 7.44 1.21 23.70
N VAL A 235 8.01 2.41 23.85
CA VAL A 235 9.36 2.71 23.37
C VAL A 235 10.42 2.22 24.38
N ALA A 236 11.16 1.18 24.00
CA ALA A 236 12.21 0.58 24.83
C ALA A 236 13.48 1.44 24.89
N SER A 237 13.84 2.04 23.75
CA SER A 237 14.99 2.95 23.63
C SER A 237 14.78 3.90 22.46
N TRP A 238 15.35 5.11 22.56
CA TRP A 238 15.27 6.12 21.52
C TRP A 238 16.52 7.02 21.53
N ASP A 239 17.17 7.19 20.38
CA ASP A 239 18.29 8.13 20.18
C ASP A 239 17.91 9.42 19.42
N GLY A 240 16.60 9.65 19.23
CA GLY A 240 16.04 10.72 18.40
C GLY A 240 15.86 10.38 16.91
N LYS A 241 16.62 9.41 16.37
CA LYS A 241 16.57 8.97 14.97
C LYS A 241 16.03 7.56 14.81
N TYR A 242 16.26 6.68 15.78
CA TYR A 242 15.79 5.31 15.82
C TYR A 242 15.16 5.03 17.17
N PHE A 243 14.05 4.29 17.18
CA PHE A 243 13.53 3.71 18.40
C PHE A 243 13.37 2.20 18.28
N LYS A 244 13.42 1.52 19.42
CA LYS A 244 13.14 0.09 19.53
C LYS A 244 11.83 -0.13 20.30
N SER A 245 10.96 -1.01 19.81
CA SER A 245 9.72 -1.36 20.50
C SER A 245 9.97 -2.40 21.60
N THR A 246 9.28 -2.27 22.75
CA THR A 246 9.23 -3.30 23.81
C THR A 246 8.41 -4.52 23.40
N GLY A 247 7.40 -4.34 22.53
CA GLY A 247 6.51 -5.36 22.00
C GLY A 247 6.80 -5.72 20.53
N GLN A 248 5.79 -6.20 19.81
CA GLN A 248 5.90 -6.36 18.34
C GLN A 248 5.91 -4.99 17.65
N MET A 249 5.14 -4.02 18.15
CA MET A 249 5.02 -2.70 17.55
C MET A 249 4.48 -1.68 18.56
N CYS A 250 4.88 -0.41 18.42
CA CYS A 250 4.29 0.72 19.13
C CYS A 250 3.30 1.47 18.27
N GLY A 251 2.30 2.10 18.88
CA GLY A 251 1.36 2.97 18.17
C GLY A 251 0.33 2.21 17.33
N GLY A 252 0.08 0.94 17.63
CA GLY A 252 -0.95 0.13 16.95
C GLY A 252 -2.33 0.77 17.00
N SER A 253 -2.75 1.28 18.15
CA SER A 253 -4.03 1.99 18.32
C SER A 253 -4.11 3.26 17.47
N PHE A 254 -2.99 3.97 17.29
CA PHE A 254 -2.92 5.14 16.41
C PHE A 254 -3.09 4.74 14.93
N VAL A 255 -2.38 3.70 14.46
CA VAL A 255 -2.53 3.20 13.09
C VAL A 255 -3.97 2.80 12.81
N LYS A 256 -4.58 2.03 13.73
CA LYS A 256 -5.99 1.65 13.61
C LYS A 256 -6.90 2.87 13.51
N ALA A 257 -6.73 3.85 14.40
CA ALA A 257 -7.54 5.07 14.37
C ALA A 257 -7.36 5.87 13.07
N VAL A 258 -6.15 5.94 12.51
CA VAL A 258 -5.94 6.61 11.20
C VAL A 258 -6.71 5.91 10.09
N LEU A 259 -6.66 4.58 10.01
CA LEU A 259 -7.39 3.82 8.99
C LEU A 259 -8.90 3.99 9.12
N GLU A 260 -9.45 3.96 10.34
CA GLU A 260 -10.87 4.22 10.61
C GLU A 260 -11.28 5.66 10.23
N GLU A 261 -10.44 6.65 10.54
CA GLU A 261 -10.69 8.05 10.18
C GLU A 261 -10.55 8.29 8.66
N PHE A 262 -9.75 7.50 7.95
CA PHE A 262 -9.69 7.52 6.48
C PHE A 262 -10.96 6.92 5.87
N GLN A 263 -11.40 5.77 6.39
CA GLN A 263 -12.68 5.16 6.00
C GLN A 263 -13.87 6.11 6.18
N ALA A 264 -13.89 6.88 7.28
CA ALA A 264 -14.94 7.87 7.51
C ALA A 264 -14.85 9.08 6.56
N ALA A 265 -13.65 9.48 6.16
CA ALA A 265 -13.42 10.63 5.28
C ALA A 265 -13.62 10.31 3.80
N ASP A 266 -13.37 9.07 3.38
CA ASP A 266 -13.49 8.58 2.01
C ASP A 266 -14.82 8.95 1.32
N PRO A 267 -16.01 8.60 1.85
CA PRO A 267 -17.27 8.94 1.19
C PRO A 267 -17.54 10.45 1.15
N LEU A 268 -16.98 11.23 2.09
CA LEU A 268 -17.10 12.69 2.09
C LEU A 268 -16.24 13.31 0.99
N ALA A 269 -15.02 12.80 0.81
CA ALA A 269 -14.12 13.19 -0.26
C ALA A 269 -14.69 12.83 -1.64
N ALA A 270 -15.28 11.64 -1.78
CA ALA A 270 -15.97 11.20 -2.99
C ALA A 270 -17.15 12.14 -3.32
N LYS A 271 -18.04 12.37 -2.34
CA LYS A 271 -19.20 13.26 -2.48
C LYS A 271 -18.81 14.67 -2.88
N SER A 272 -17.73 15.22 -2.29
CA SER A 272 -17.25 16.57 -2.61
C SER A 272 -16.84 16.76 -4.07
N ARG A 273 -16.55 15.66 -4.78
CA ARG A 273 -16.14 15.63 -6.19
C ARG A 273 -17.18 15.01 -7.11
N GLY A 274 -18.38 14.69 -6.61
CA GLY A 274 -19.42 14.02 -7.40
C GLY A 274 -19.08 12.58 -7.79
N ILE A 275 -18.19 11.92 -7.04
CA ILE A 275 -17.81 10.51 -7.24
C ILE A 275 -18.74 9.63 -6.41
N ALA A 276 -19.26 8.55 -7.00
CA ALA A 276 -20.04 7.58 -6.25
C ALA A 276 -19.11 6.82 -5.27
N PRO A 277 -19.51 6.58 -4.00
CA PRO A 277 -18.60 6.09 -2.96
C PRO A 277 -17.80 4.80 -3.25
N ASN A 278 -18.29 3.94 -4.14
CA ASN A 278 -17.64 2.67 -4.51
C ASN A 278 -17.10 2.66 -5.95
N ASP A 279 -17.10 3.80 -6.63
CA ASP A 279 -16.72 3.93 -8.04
C ASP A 279 -15.64 5.00 -8.21
N TRP A 280 -14.57 4.87 -7.43
CA TRP A 280 -13.45 5.79 -7.47
C TRP A 280 -12.59 5.53 -8.71
N PRO A 281 -12.46 6.49 -9.65
CA PRO A 281 -11.50 6.38 -10.72
C PRO A 281 -10.09 6.28 -10.15
N GLU A 282 -9.24 5.43 -10.74
CA GLU A 282 -7.87 5.21 -10.23
C GLU A 282 -7.12 6.55 -10.06
N SER A 283 -7.21 7.47 -11.03
CA SER A 283 -6.58 8.80 -10.93
C SER A 283 -7.03 9.62 -9.71
N GLU A 284 -8.28 9.46 -9.26
CA GLU A 284 -8.80 10.15 -8.07
C GLU A 284 -8.33 9.48 -6.76
N GLN A 285 -8.09 8.17 -6.78
CA GLN A 285 -7.51 7.45 -5.65
C GLN A 285 -6.11 7.98 -5.32
N TRP A 286 -5.34 8.35 -6.34
CA TRP A 286 -3.99 8.93 -6.21
C TRP A 286 -3.95 10.46 -6.10
N SER A 287 -5.10 11.13 -6.21
CA SER A 287 -5.17 12.59 -6.29
C SER A 287 -4.58 13.27 -5.05
N SER A 288 -3.75 14.30 -5.25
CA SER A 288 -3.28 15.15 -4.15
C SER A 288 -4.41 15.89 -3.44
N GLY A 289 -5.59 16.02 -4.07
CA GLY A 289 -6.82 16.54 -3.45
C GLY A 289 -7.30 15.71 -2.26
N ASN A 290 -6.87 14.46 -2.13
CA ASN A 290 -7.17 13.63 -0.95
C ASN A 290 -6.40 14.09 0.30
N ASN A 291 -5.26 14.77 0.14
CA ASN A 291 -4.38 15.12 1.26
C ASN A 291 -5.09 15.97 2.32
N THR A 292 -5.96 16.91 1.94
CA THR A 292 -6.73 17.72 2.92
C THR A 292 -7.63 16.84 3.80
N TRP A 293 -8.29 15.85 3.20
CA TRP A 293 -9.14 14.89 3.93
C TRP A 293 -8.31 14.00 4.85
N MET A 294 -7.21 13.45 4.31
CA MET A 294 -6.32 12.56 5.05
C MET A 294 -5.63 13.27 6.21
N LEU A 295 -5.13 14.50 6.02
CA LEU A 295 -4.51 15.29 7.08
C LEU A 295 -5.51 15.64 8.20
N GLY A 296 -6.75 15.98 7.82
CA GLY A 296 -7.82 16.21 8.80
C GLY A 296 -8.13 14.95 9.60
N SER A 297 -8.12 13.78 8.95
CA SER A 297 -8.29 12.47 9.60
C SER A 297 -7.12 12.10 10.51
N VAL A 298 -5.88 12.35 10.11
CA VAL A 298 -4.69 12.19 10.97
C VAL A 298 -4.84 13.05 12.22
N GLY A 299 -5.26 14.32 12.08
CA GLY A 299 -5.51 15.21 13.23
C GLY A 299 -6.55 14.64 14.20
N ARG A 300 -7.67 14.09 13.70
CA ARG A 300 -8.69 13.45 14.56
C ARG A 300 -8.19 12.17 15.22
N ALA A 301 -7.42 11.35 14.50
CA ALA A 301 -6.78 10.17 15.09
C ALA A 301 -5.81 10.56 16.20
N MET A 302 -5.06 11.66 16.02
CA MET A 302 -4.18 12.22 17.05
C MET A 302 -4.96 12.64 18.29
N ASP A 303 -6.04 13.38 18.11
CA ASP A 303 -6.88 13.87 19.23
C ASP A 303 -7.46 12.71 20.05
N ARG A 304 -7.66 11.54 19.43
CA ARG A 304 -8.20 10.34 20.09
C ARG A 304 -7.15 9.45 20.75
N GLN A 305 -5.96 9.34 20.18
CA GLN A 305 -4.99 8.29 20.54
C GLN A 305 -3.68 8.82 21.11
N CYS A 306 -3.38 10.10 20.96
CA CYS A 306 -2.06 10.63 21.26
C CYS A 306 -2.10 11.65 22.42
N PRO A 307 -1.01 11.77 23.21
CA PRO A 307 -0.91 12.73 24.30
C PRO A 307 -0.61 14.15 23.77
N VAL A 308 -1.47 14.70 22.90
CA VAL A 308 -1.23 15.97 22.18
C VAL A 308 -0.97 17.14 23.13
N VAL A 309 -1.67 17.20 24.27
CA VAL A 309 -1.56 18.30 25.25
C VAL A 309 -0.21 18.27 25.98
N SER A 310 0.29 17.09 26.33
CA SER A 310 1.54 16.93 27.11
C SER A 310 2.78 16.75 26.24
N ASN A 311 2.63 16.64 24.92
CA ASN A 311 3.73 16.49 23.97
C ASN A 311 3.80 17.69 23.00
N SER A 312 4.84 18.52 23.13
CA SER A 312 4.99 19.77 22.37
C SER A 312 5.21 19.57 20.87
N GLU A 313 5.75 18.43 20.44
CA GLU A 313 5.91 18.11 19.02
C GLU A 313 4.57 17.73 18.39
N LEU A 314 3.80 16.87 19.05
CA LEU A 314 2.44 16.53 18.64
C LEU A 314 1.53 17.78 18.63
N GLY A 315 1.61 18.63 19.66
CA GLY A 315 0.84 19.87 19.74
C GLY A 315 1.13 20.83 18.57
N ARG A 316 2.41 21.04 18.24
CA ARG A 316 2.80 21.89 17.09
C ARG A 316 2.35 21.29 15.76
N PHE A 317 2.54 19.98 15.58
CA PHE A 317 2.09 19.32 14.36
C PHE A 317 0.56 19.37 14.22
N ARG A 318 -0.18 19.17 15.32
CA ARG A 318 -1.65 19.26 15.33
C ARG A 318 -2.16 20.64 14.92
N ALA A 319 -1.51 21.71 15.39
CA ALA A 319 -1.82 23.09 15.00
C ALA A 319 -1.53 23.35 13.51
N LEU A 320 -0.44 22.77 12.99
CA LEU A 320 -0.13 22.81 11.56
C LEU A 320 -1.23 22.13 10.73
N LEU A 321 -1.74 20.97 11.17
CA LEU A 321 -2.84 20.26 10.50
C LEU A 321 -4.15 21.07 10.47
N THR A 322 -4.51 21.74 11.58
CA THR A 322 -5.67 22.67 11.61
C THR A 322 -5.52 23.75 10.55
N THR A 323 -4.35 24.39 10.50
CA THR A 323 -4.08 25.44 9.51
C THR A 323 -4.15 24.91 8.08
N ALA A 324 -3.55 23.75 7.81
CA ALA A 324 -3.49 23.15 6.47
C ALA A 324 -4.86 22.65 5.96
N THR A 325 -5.78 22.34 6.87
CA THR A 325 -7.10 21.79 6.51
C THR A 325 -8.22 22.83 6.55
N GLY A 326 -7.93 24.07 6.97
CA GLY A 326 -8.91 25.14 7.09
C GLY A 326 -9.99 24.86 8.15
N LYS A 327 -9.66 24.02 9.16
CA LYS A 327 -10.55 23.61 10.25
C LYS A 327 -9.86 23.77 11.60
#